data_AF-A0A1H9T0D6-F1
#
_entry.id   AF-A0A1H9T0D6-F1
#
_cell.length_a   1.000
_cell.length_b   1.000
_cell.length_c   1.000
_cell.angle_alpha   90.00
_cell.angle_beta   90.00
_cell.angle_gamma   90.00
#
_symmetry.space_group_name_H-M   'P 1'
#
loop_
_entity.id
_entity.type
_entity.pdbx_description
1 polymer ?
#
loop_
_entity_poly.entity_id
_entity_poly.type
_entity_poly.pdbx_seq_one_letter_code
_entity_poly.pdbx_strand_id
1 'polypeptide(L)'
;MLTRELYKYELIETKGGLMNTRILLFGYVLFISGVLLFGMMHVAIAIHIPDLTEWSREFGMMPSVLDEIFGWVPYLMSITLFVLGASIILFDLWKVRQNDPSRRKSPVEILSEYEKEERP
;
A
#
# COMPACT_ATOMS: atom_id res chain seq x y z
N MET A 1 -31.47 13.63 -20.21
CA MET A 1 -31.97 13.37 -18.83
C MET A 1 -31.20 12.22 -18.17
N LEU A 2 -30.87 11.15 -18.90
CA LEU A 2 -30.03 10.01 -18.47
C LEU A 2 -28.60 10.34 -18.01
N THR A 3 -28.00 11.43 -18.52
CA THR A 3 -26.60 11.78 -18.20
C THR A 3 -26.40 12.31 -16.78
N ARG A 4 -27.45 12.79 -16.09
CA ARG A 4 -27.33 13.27 -14.71
C ARG A 4 -27.38 12.15 -13.67
N GLU A 5 -28.07 11.06 -13.96
CA GLU A 5 -28.18 9.92 -13.03
C GLU A 5 -26.88 9.11 -13.00
N LEU A 6 -26.26 8.83 -14.15
CA LEU A 6 -24.99 8.10 -14.23
C LEU A 6 -23.86 8.80 -13.44
N TYR A 7 -23.77 10.14 -13.53
CA TYR A 7 -22.76 10.92 -12.80
C TYR A 7 -22.96 10.86 -11.27
N LYS A 8 -24.20 10.66 -10.83
CA LYS A 8 -24.55 10.59 -9.42
C LYS A 8 -24.13 9.25 -8.81
N TYR A 9 -24.16 8.16 -9.59
CA TYR A 9 -23.72 6.84 -9.14
C TYR A 9 -22.18 6.76 -8.99
N GLU A 10 -21.40 7.30 -9.94
CA GLU A 10 -19.93 7.42 -9.79
C GLU A 10 -19.52 8.22 -8.54
N LEU A 11 -20.27 9.30 -8.25
CA LEU A 11 -20.03 10.17 -7.09
C LEU A 11 -20.44 9.55 -5.74
N ILE A 12 -21.37 8.61 -5.73
CA ILE A 12 -21.82 7.92 -4.51
C ILE A 12 -20.89 6.74 -4.20
N GLU A 13 -20.40 6.03 -5.21
CA GLU A 13 -19.45 4.94 -5.06
C GLU A 13 -18.07 5.43 -4.57
N THR A 14 -17.62 6.59 -5.06
CA THR A 14 -16.41 7.24 -4.53
C THR A 14 -16.59 7.75 -3.10
N LYS A 15 -17.77 8.24 -2.71
CA LYS A 15 -17.99 8.81 -1.36
C LYS A 15 -18.12 7.80 -0.23
N GLY A 16 -18.50 6.54 -0.51
CA GLY A 16 -18.73 5.52 0.51
C GLY A 16 -17.46 4.91 1.12
N GLY A 17 -16.31 5.03 0.45
CA GLY A 17 -15.04 4.39 0.85
C GLY A 17 -13.93 5.37 1.22
N LEU A 18 -14.02 6.64 0.84
CA LEU A 18 -12.90 7.58 0.92
C LEU A 18 -12.49 7.87 2.37
N MET A 19 -11.44 7.21 2.88
CA MET A 19 -10.53 7.92 3.78
C MET A 19 -10.07 9.18 3.04
N ASN A 20 -9.96 10.32 3.74
CA ASN A 20 -9.53 11.58 3.15
C ASN A 20 -8.39 11.31 2.16
N THR A 21 -8.54 11.72 0.88
CA THR A 21 -7.55 11.47 -0.18
C THR A 21 -6.14 11.83 0.25
N ARG A 22 -6.02 12.83 1.12
CA ARG A 22 -4.78 13.28 1.75
C ARG A 22 -4.09 12.20 2.61
N ILE A 23 -4.85 11.42 3.36
CA ILE A 23 -4.32 10.33 4.21
C ILE A 23 -3.86 9.15 3.35
N LEU A 24 -4.62 8.81 2.31
CA LEU A 24 -4.21 7.81 1.32
C LEU A 24 -2.94 8.23 0.59
N LEU A 25 -2.90 9.46 0.08
CA LEU A 25 -1.71 10.05 -0.55
C LEU A 25 -0.52 10.02 0.40
N PHE A 26 -0.72 10.37 1.67
CA PHE A 26 0.30 10.29 2.71
C PHE A 26 0.77 8.84 2.94
N GLY A 27 -0.13 7.87 2.99
CA GLY A 27 0.19 6.44 3.09
C GLY A 27 1.03 5.95 1.91
N TYR A 28 0.68 6.32 0.67
CA TYR A 28 1.46 6.01 -0.53
C TYR A 28 2.86 6.65 -0.50
N VAL A 29 2.96 7.92 -0.09
CA VAL A 29 4.24 8.61 0.04
C VAL A 29 5.12 7.94 1.09
N LEU A 30 4.56 7.58 2.25
CA LEU A 30 5.27 6.84 3.30
C LEU A 30 5.77 5.48 2.80
N PHE A 31 4.92 4.76 2.10
CA PHE A 31 5.24 3.43 1.58
C PHE A 31 6.38 3.49 0.55
N ILE A 32 6.28 4.37 -0.45
CA ILE A 32 7.31 4.55 -1.48
C ILE A 32 8.62 5.03 -0.86
N SER A 33 8.54 5.99 0.07
CA SER A 33 9.71 6.48 0.80
C SER A 33 10.40 5.37 1.60
N GLY A 34 9.64 4.51 2.28
CA GLY A 34 10.18 3.35 3.00
C GLY A 34 10.87 2.35 2.07
N VAL A 35 10.27 2.03 0.92
CA VAL A 35 10.87 1.13 -0.09
C VAL A 35 12.16 1.70 -0.66
N LEU A 36 12.18 2.99 -1.01
CA LEU A 36 13.38 3.65 -1.53
C LEU A 36 14.49 3.69 -0.48
N LEU A 37 14.17 4.01 0.78
CA LEU A 37 15.14 4.04 1.86
C LEU A 37 15.72 2.64 2.14
N PHE A 38 14.88 1.61 2.14
CA PHE A 38 15.30 0.22 2.27
C PHE A 38 16.21 -0.23 1.12
N GLY A 39 15.89 0.16 -0.12
CA GLY A 39 16.71 -0.11 -1.29
C GLY A 39 18.07 0.59 -1.23
N MET A 40 18.12 1.87 -0.84
CA MET A 40 19.37 2.60 -0.66
C MET A 40 20.26 1.98 0.42
N MET A 41 19.67 1.45 1.50
CA MET A 41 20.43 0.70 2.51
C MET A 41 21.06 -0.57 1.95
N HIS A 42 20.35 -1.33 1.10
CA HIS A 42 20.93 -2.51 0.47
C HIS A 42 22.08 -2.15 -0.49
N VAL A 43 21.96 -1.04 -1.20
CA VAL A 43 23.04 -0.52 -2.06
C VAL A 43 24.24 -0.08 -1.22
N ALA A 44 24.02 0.63 -0.10
CA ALA A 44 25.07 1.04 0.81
C ALA A 44 25.83 -0.16 1.40
N ILE A 45 25.09 -1.20 1.83
CA ILE A 45 25.69 -2.46 2.29
C ILE A 45 26.53 -3.08 1.15
N ALA A 46 25.99 -3.17 -0.06
CA ALA A 46 26.71 -3.75 -1.20
C ALA A 46 28.01 -3.02 -1.54
N ILE A 47 28.06 -1.70 -1.37
CA ILE A 47 29.25 -0.87 -1.61
C ILE A 47 30.29 -1.05 -0.50
N HIS A 48 29.86 -1.28 0.75
CA HIS A 48 30.79 -1.45 1.87
C HIS A 48 31.28 -2.89 2.09
N ILE A 49 30.64 -3.89 1.47
CA ILE A 49 31.13 -5.28 1.46
C ILE A 49 32.61 -5.39 1.01
N PRO A 50 33.09 -4.76 -0.07
CA PRO A 50 34.49 -4.89 -0.50
C PRO A 50 35.53 -4.26 0.43
N ASP A 51 35.15 -3.28 1.26
CA ASP A 51 36.07 -2.68 2.25
C ASP A 51 36.31 -3.62 3.45
N LEU A 52 35.37 -4.53 3.70
CA LEU A 52 35.46 -5.57 4.74
C LEU A 52 36.27 -6.77 4.23
N THR A 53 37.58 -6.56 4.13
CA THR A 53 38.58 -7.55 3.68
C THR A 53 38.63 -8.81 4.57
N GLU A 54 37.88 -8.84 5.69
CA GLU A 54 37.80 -9.93 6.67
C GLU A 54 36.57 -10.86 6.51
N TRP A 55 35.98 -10.92 5.31
CA TRP A 55 34.77 -11.70 4.97
C TRP A 55 34.83 -13.23 5.26
N SER A 56 35.95 -13.74 5.77
CA SER A 56 36.20 -15.17 5.96
C SER A 56 36.21 -15.69 7.40
N ARG A 57 36.16 -14.86 8.45
CA ARG A 57 36.44 -15.35 9.83
C ARG A 57 35.29 -15.46 10.83
N GLU A 58 34.27 -14.61 10.82
CA GLU A 58 33.26 -14.65 11.91
C GLU A 58 31.81 -14.52 11.42
N PHE A 59 31.00 -15.53 11.75
CA PHE A 59 29.55 -15.57 11.55
C PHE A 59 28.86 -14.46 12.38
N GLY A 60 28.85 -13.22 11.87
CA GLY A 60 28.26 -12.07 12.57
C GLY A 60 28.29 -10.74 11.81
N MET A 61 28.51 -10.73 10.49
CA MET A 61 28.98 -9.54 9.76
C MET A 61 27.92 -8.48 9.43
N MET A 62 26.64 -8.82 9.24
CA MET A 62 25.61 -7.83 8.93
C MET A 62 25.45 -6.76 10.04
N PRO A 63 25.36 -7.12 11.34
CA PRO A 63 25.35 -6.15 12.43
C PRO A 63 26.53 -5.18 12.43
N SER A 64 27.75 -5.66 12.15
CA SER A 64 28.96 -4.85 12.16
C SER A 64 29.00 -3.85 11.00
N VAL A 65 28.60 -4.26 9.78
CA VAL A 65 28.50 -3.33 8.64
C VAL A 65 27.46 -2.25 8.92
N LEU A 66 26.33 -2.63 9.51
CA LEU A 66 25.27 -1.69 9.86
C LEU A 66 25.69 -0.74 11.00
N ASP A 67 26.54 -1.15 11.92
CA ASP A 67 27.05 -0.27 12.96
C ASP A 67 28.06 0.74 12.39
N GLU A 68 28.94 0.28 11.51
CA GLU A 68 29.99 1.10 10.87
C GLU A 68 29.40 2.22 9.98
N ILE A 69 28.31 1.93 9.26
CA ILE A 69 27.63 2.91 8.40
C ILE A 69 26.52 3.68 9.15
N PHE A 70 26.40 3.51 10.48
CA PHE A 70 25.24 3.95 11.27
C PHE A 70 23.88 3.56 10.63
N GLY A 71 23.88 2.44 9.90
CA GLY A 71 22.81 1.94 9.07
C GLY A 71 21.61 1.42 9.86
N TRP A 72 21.77 1.14 11.14
CA TRP A 72 20.68 0.73 12.03
C TRP A 72 19.51 1.72 12.06
N VAL A 73 19.81 3.01 12.13
CA VAL A 73 18.79 4.08 12.18
C VAL A 73 17.96 4.15 10.89
N PRO A 74 18.56 4.34 9.69
CA PRO A 74 17.81 4.35 8.44
C PRO A 74 17.16 3.01 8.12
N TYR A 75 17.77 1.88 8.52
CA TYR A 75 17.18 0.55 8.33
C TYR A 75 15.90 0.38 9.16
N LEU A 76 15.94 0.70 10.46
CA LEU A 76 14.76 0.63 11.32
C LEU A 76 13.68 1.62 10.88
N MET A 77 14.06 2.83 10.46
CA MET A 77 13.14 3.82 9.86
C MET A 77 12.48 3.30 8.59
N SER A 78 13.21 2.61 7.71
CA SER A 78 12.64 2.07 6.47
C SER A 78 11.54 1.04 6.74
N ILE A 79 11.76 0.17 7.73
CA ILE A 79 10.80 -0.87 8.12
C ILE A 79 9.55 -0.22 8.72
N THR A 80 9.70 0.76 9.61
CA THR A 80 8.54 1.42 10.22
C THR A 80 7.73 2.20 9.20
N LEU A 81 8.37 2.94 8.28
CA LEU A 81 7.71 3.65 7.19
C LEU A 81 6.96 2.68 6.26
N PHE A 82 7.58 1.55 5.91
CA PHE A 82 6.98 0.52 5.09
C PHE A 82 5.74 -0.09 5.76
N VAL A 83 5.85 -0.52 7.03
CA VAL A 83 4.76 -1.16 7.77
C VAL A 83 3.61 -0.19 8.00
N LEU A 84 3.89 1.06 8.37
CA LEU A 84 2.86 2.08 8.59
C LEU A 84 2.16 2.45 7.28
N GLY A 85 2.91 2.69 6.21
CA GLY A 85 2.36 2.99 4.88
C GLY A 85 1.51 1.85 4.34
N ALA A 86 2.01 0.61 4.43
CA ALA A 86 1.28 -0.59 4.02
C ALA A 86 0.01 -0.79 4.84
N SER A 87 0.06 -0.59 6.16
CA SER A 87 -1.11 -0.72 7.03
C SER A 87 -2.22 0.25 6.62
N ILE A 88 -1.89 1.53 6.39
CA ILE A 88 -2.87 2.55 5.96
C ILE A 88 -3.55 2.15 4.64
N ILE A 89 -2.76 1.74 3.65
CA ILE A 89 -3.27 1.33 2.33
C ILE A 89 -4.14 0.08 2.45
N LEU A 90 -3.69 -0.91 3.25
CA LEU A 90 -4.41 -2.17 3.43
C LEU A 90 -5.73 -1.97 4.17
N PHE A 91 -5.77 -1.12 5.20
CA PHE A 91 -7.00 -0.76 5.90
C PHE A 91 -8.02 -0.09 4.96
N ASP A 92 -7.58 0.82 4.10
CA ASP A 92 -8.45 1.46 3.12
C ASP A 92 -9.01 0.45 2.11
N LEU A 93 -8.16 -0.39 1.52
CA LEU A 93 -8.57 -1.50 0.64
C LEU A 93 -9.57 -2.44 1.32
N TRP A 94 -9.34 -2.76 2.59
CA TRP A 94 -10.21 -3.66 3.32
C TRP A 94 -11.58 -3.03 3.60
N LYS A 95 -11.61 -1.73 3.89
CA LYS A 95 -12.84 -0.96 4.06
C LYS A 95 -13.63 -0.84 2.76
N VAL A 96 -12.96 -0.53 1.64
CA VAL A 96 -13.58 -0.49 0.31
C VAL A 96 -14.19 -1.86 -0.02
N ARG A 97 -13.46 -2.95 0.23
CA ARG A 97 -13.95 -4.32 0.00
C ARG A 97 -15.20 -4.67 0.82
N GLN A 98 -15.38 -4.12 2.02
CA GLN A 98 -16.59 -4.37 2.83
C GLN A 98 -17.81 -3.58 2.38
N ASN A 99 -17.58 -2.39 1.81
CA ASN A 99 -18.64 -1.49 1.38
C ASN A 99 -19.14 -1.75 -0.04
N ASP A 100 -18.52 -2.67 -0.78
CA ASP A 100 -18.95 -3.05 -2.12
C ASP A 100 -20.35 -3.72 -2.10
N PRO A 101 -21.42 -3.02 -2.56
CA PRO A 101 -22.78 -3.53 -2.54
C PRO A 101 -23.01 -4.61 -3.61
N SER A 102 -22.19 -4.61 -4.68
CA SER A 102 -22.31 -5.56 -5.79
C SER A 102 -22.02 -6.99 -5.35
N ARG A 103 -21.26 -7.15 -4.27
CA ARG A 103 -20.95 -8.46 -3.68
C ARG A 103 -22.07 -9.04 -2.80
N ARG A 104 -23.08 -8.23 -2.44
CA ARG A 104 -24.25 -8.69 -1.66
C ARG A 104 -25.41 -9.14 -2.53
N LYS A 105 -25.49 -8.67 -3.77
CA LYS A 105 -26.53 -9.07 -4.71
C LYS A 105 -26.14 -10.41 -5.34
N SER A 106 -27.04 -11.40 -5.23
CA SER A 106 -26.80 -12.66 -5.95
C SER A 106 -26.90 -12.42 -7.47
N PRO A 107 -26.22 -13.21 -8.32
CA PRO A 107 -26.33 -13.08 -9.78
C PRO A 107 -27.79 -13.09 -10.27
N VAL A 108 -28.67 -13.78 -9.55
CA VAL A 108 -30.11 -13.88 -9.84
C VAL A 108 -30.83 -12.55 -9.59
N GLU A 109 -30.42 -11.81 -8.56
CA GLU A 109 -31.04 -10.55 -8.17
C GLU A 109 -30.70 -9.44 -9.16
N ILE A 110 -29.45 -9.43 -9.66
CA ILE A 110 -28.99 -8.50 -10.71
C ILE A 110 -29.78 -8.74 -12.00
N LEU A 111 -29.93 -10.00 -12.41
CA LEU A 111 -30.69 -10.36 -13.61
C LEU A 111 -32.17 -9.99 -13.47
N SER A 112 -32.75 -10.11 -12.28
CA SER A 112 -34.15 -9.74 -12.03
C SER A 112 -34.40 -8.22 -12.07
N GLU A 113 -33.41 -7.41 -11.72
CA GLU A 113 -33.44 -5.95 -11.87
C GLU A 113 -33.37 -5.56 -13.36
N TYR A 114 -32.47 -6.18 -14.11
CA TYR A 114 -32.35 -5.98 -15.56
C TYR A 114 -33.63 -6.39 -16.31
N GLU A 115 -34.24 -7.51 -15.96
CA GLU A 115 -35.48 -7.98 -16.61
C GLU A 115 -36.69 -7.07 -16.31
N LYS A 116 -36.70 -6.42 -15.13
CA LYS A 116 -37.73 -5.43 -14.79
C LYS A 116 -37.57 -4.09 -15.50
N GLU A 117 -36.35 -3.72 -15.85
CA GLU A 117 -36.06 -2.44 -16.52
C GLU A 117 -36.26 -2.52 -18.05
N GLU A 118 -36.17 -3.71 -18.63
CA GLU A 118 -36.49 -3.96 -20.05
C GLU A 118 -37.98 -4.11 -20.38
N ARG A 119 -38.85 -4.28 -19.37
CA ARG A 119 -40.31 -4.30 -19.56
C ARG A 119 -40.96 -3.02 -19.01
N PRO A 120 -41.20 -1.99 -19.84
CA PRO A 120 -41.97 -0.82 -19.45
C PRO A 120 -43.44 -1.16 -19.12
#